data_AF-A0A7X4HEN6-F1
#
_entry.id   AF-A0A7X4HEN6-F1
#
_cell.length_a   1.000
_cell.length_b   1.000
_cell.length_c   1.000
_cell.angle_alpha   90.00
_cell.angle_beta   90.00
_cell.angle_gamma   90.00
#
_symmetry.space_group_name_H-M   'P 1'
#
loop_
_entity.id
_entity.type
_entity.pdbx_description
1 polymer ?
#
loop_
_entity_poly.entity_id
_entity_poly.type
_entity_poly.pdbx_seq_one_letter_code
_entity_poly.pdbx_strand_id
1 'polypeptide(L)'
;MNSKTIQNQGKYFAAAIAALTLAGCAGTEPKLGGGGTVATGAAGGANAANASSQLEKCDKTLGTLGVVEDQSAPWYHALSQYKLGSTVPVLRMMIQQSNCFVVVERGAALKNMNMERDIQQSGEMRAGSNFGKGQMVAADYTMSPTINFSQKGTSGMGGALGGFGLIGSVAGMVAGGIKANEASTTLLMIDNRSGVQLAAAEGSAKNFDFNVFGGVFAGGFAGAGGYSNTPEGKILIAAFMDSYNQLVKAVRNYKAQEVAGGLGTGGALGVQGGSTPASQPAAAPASKTPAKKDTKKK
;
A
#
# COMPACT_ATOMS: atom_id res chain seq x y z
N MET A 1 -57.56 -25.60 -54.12
CA MET A 1 -56.47 -25.42 -53.13
C MET A 1 -57.00 -25.65 -51.73
N ASN A 2 -56.37 -26.56 -50.98
CA ASN A 2 -56.92 -27.13 -49.74
C ASN A 2 -56.43 -26.33 -48.51
N SER A 3 -57.37 -25.77 -47.75
CA SER A 3 -57.14 -24.84 -46.61
C SER A 3 -56.35 -25.46 -45.43
N LYS A 4 -56.16 -26.78 -45.42
CA LYS A 4 -55.50 -27.51 -44.32
C LYS A 4 -53.97 -27.36 -44.27
N THR A 5 -53.30 -26.90 -45.33
CA THR A 5 -51.83 -26.82 -45.36
C THR A 5 -51.27 -25.57 -44.65
N ILE A 6 -52.08 -24.52 -44.44
CA ILE A 6 -51.64 -23.25 -43.85
C ILE A 6 -51.59 -23.33 -42.31
N GLN A 7 -52.44 -24.17 -41.69
CA GLN A 7 -52.52 -24.29 -40.23
C GLN A 7 -51.33 -25.03 -39.58
N ASN A 8 -50.60 -25.86 -40.33
CA ASN A 8 -49.50 -26.64 -39.76
C ASN A 8 -48.17 -25.88 -39.77
N GLN A 9 -47.98 -24.90 -40.65
CA GLN A 9 -46.75 -24.10 -40.74
C GLN A 9 -46.62 -23.07 -39.59
N GLY A 10 -47.73 -22.65 -38.98
CA GLY A 10 -47.72 -21.72 -37.84
C GLY A 10 -47.30 -22.35 -36.50
N LYS A 11 -47.47 -23.67 -36.34
CA LYS A 11 -47.15 -24.38 -35.08
C LYS A 11 -45.65 -24.64 -34.91
N TYR A 12 -44.92 -24.85 -36.00
CA TYR A 12 -43.46 -25.07 -35.95
C TYR A 12 -42.67 -23.77 -35.80
N PHE A 13 -43.22 -22.63 -36.25
CA PHE A 13 -42.56 -21.32 -36.08
C PHE A 13 -42.62 -20.80 -34.64
N ALA A 14 -43.70 -21.09 -33.90
CA ALA A 14 -43.84 -20.69 -32.50
C ALA A 14 -42.91 -21.49 -31.56
N ALA A 15 -42.63 -22.76 -31.87
CA ALA A 15 -41.73 -23.61 -31.07
C ALA A 15 -40.25 -23.24 -31.26
N ALA A 16 -39.85 -22.75 -32.45
CA ALA A 16 -38.48 -22.32 -32.71
C ALA A 16 -38.13 -20.99 -32.01
N ILE A 17 -39.09 -20.08 -31.84
CA ILE A 17 -38.86 -18.78 -31.18
C ILE A 17 -38.79 -18.92 -29.64
N ALA A 18 -39.47 -19.92 -29.06
CA ALA A 18 -39.43 -20.18 -27.62
C ALA A 18 -38.11 -20.85 -27.14
N ALA A 19 -37.32 -21.46 -28.04
CA ALA A 19 -36.03 -22.08 -27.70
C ALA A 19 -34.85 -21.08 -27.71
N LEU A 20 -35.01 -19.90 -28.34
CA LEU A 20 -33.96 -18.88 -28.44
C LEU A 20 -33.97 -17.86 -27.30
N THR A 21 -34.98 -17.86 -26.42
CA THR A 21 -35.09 -16.91 -25.31
C THR A 21 -34.54 -17.43 -23.97
N LEU A 22 -34.09 -18.69 -23.89
CA LEU A 22 -33.50 -19.26 -22.67
C LEU A 22 -31.97 -19.12 -22.55
N ALA A 23 -31.28 -18.57 -23.56
CA ALA A 23 -29.82 -18.38 -23.52
C ALA A 23 -29.35 -17.12 -22.73
N GLY A 24 -30.27 -16.39 -22.09
CA GLY A 24 -29.98 -15.11 -21.44
C GLY A 24 -29.67 -15.15 -19.93
N CYS A 25 -29.76 -16.31 -19.28
CA CYS A 25 -29.52 -16.44 -17.83
C CYS A 25 -28.25 -17.23 -17.49
N ALA A 26 -27.19 -17.08 -18.31
CA ALA A 26 -25.86 -17.47 -17.88
C ALA A 26 -25.37 -16.44 -16.84
N GLY A 27 -25.70 -16.67 -15.57
CA GLY A 27 -25.06 -15.96 -14.47
C GLY A 27 -23.55 -16.07 -14.64
N THR A 28 -22.84 -14.95 -14.63
CA THR A 28 -21.37 -14.93 -14.73
C THR A 28 -20.82 -15.74 -13.55
N GLU A 29 -20.35 -16.94 -13.82
CA GLU A 29 -19.77 -17.80 -12.80
C GLU A 29 -18.54 -17.10 -12.22
N PRO A 30 -18.45 -16.90 -10.89
CA PRO A 30 -17.32 -16.20 -10.29
C PRO A 30 -16.01 -16.93 -10.62
N LYS A 31 -15.17 -16.32 -11.47
CA LYS A 31 -13.85 -16.89 -11.79
C LYS A 31 -12.90 -16.65 -10.63
N LEU A 32 -12.32 -17.72 -10.09
CA LEU A 32 -11.23 -17.66 -9.13
C LEU A 32 -10.12 -16.74 -9.66
N GLY A 33 -9.79 -15.70 -8.89
CA GLY A 33 -8.72 -14.74 -9.23
C GLY A 33 -9.09 -13.70 -10.31
N GLY A 34 -10.36 -13.52 -10.68
CA GLY A 34 -10.77 -12.61 -11.76
C GLY A 34 -10.69 -11.09 -11.47
N GLY A 35 -10.31 -10.67 -10.26
CA GLY A 35 -10.29 -9.26 -9.83
C GLY A 35 -8.87 -8.71 -9.60
N GLY A 36 -8.02 -8.71 -10.63
CA GLY A 36 -6.58 -8.44 -10.44
C GLY A 36 -6.17 -6.97 -10.22
N THR A 37 -5.07 -6.81 -9.48
CA THR A 37 -4.35 -5.55 -9.22
C THR A 37 -2.85 -5.79 -9.45
N VAL A 38 -1.98 -4.78 -9.32
CA VAL A 38 -0.53 -5.02 -9.34
C VAL A 38 0.02 -5.65 -8.06
N ALA A 39 -0.75 -5.67 -6.97
CA ALA A 39 -0.45 -6.44 -5.77
C ALA A 39 -1.23 -7.76 -5.83
N THR A 40 -0.56 -8.84 -6.24
CA THR A 40 -1.16 -10.17 -6.47
C THR A 40 -0.56 -11.24 -5.58
N GLY A 41 -1.23 -12.38 -5.45
CA GLY A 41 -0.65 -13.57 -4.83
C GLY A 41 -0.74 -13.59 -3.30
N ALA A 42 0.19 -14.31 -2.67
CA ALA A 42 0.23 -14.57 -1.24
C ALA A 42 1.66 -14.53 -0.70
N ALA A 43 1.80 -14.39 0.61
CA ALA A 43 3.07 -14.49 1.33
C ALA A 43 2.92 -15.34 2.59
N GLY A 44 4.01 -16.01 2.96
CA GLY A 44 4.11 -16.84 4.15
C GLY A 44 5.56 -16.91 4.63
N GLY A 45 5.86 -16.22 5.74
CA GLY A 45 7.25 -16.06 6.19
C GLY A 45 8.11 -15.39 5.13
N ALA A 46 9.28 -15.97 4.83
CA ALA A 46 10.19 -15.50 3.78
C ALA A 46 9.75 -15.89 2.36
N ASN A 47 8.66 -16.64 2.20
CA ASN A 47 8.20 -17.12 0.89
C ASN A 47 7.04 -16.28 0.37
N ALA A 48 7.00 -16.09 -0.95
CA ALA A 48 5.88 -15.48 -1.64
C ALA A 48 5.46 -16.34 -2.84
N ALA A 49 4.16 -16.42 -3.10
CA ALA A 49 3.58 -17.15 -4.22
C ALA A 49 2.78 -16.20 -5.10
N ASN A 50 3.04 -16.18 -6.40
CA ASN A 50 2.37 -15.30 -7.37
C ASN A 50 2.46 -13.79 -7.03
N ALA A 51 3.53 -13.39 -6.33
CA ALA A 51 3.83 -11.98 -6.11
C ALA A 51 4.21 -11.30 -7.43
N SER A 52 3.83 -10.04 -7.57
CA SER A 52 4.15 -9.23 -8.75
C SER A 52 5.66 -9.14 -8.97
N SER A 53 6.08 -9.27 -10.23
CA SER A 53 7.48 -9.08 -10.63
C SER A 53 7.95 -7.64 -10.54
N GLN A 54 7.01 -6.69 -10.40
CA GLN A 54 7.30 -5.26 -10.24
C GLN A 54 7.57 -4.88 -8.78
N LEU A 55 7.24 -5.76 -7.84
CA LEU A 55 7.50 -5.53 -6.43
C LEU A 55 8.98 -5.77 -6.13
N GLU A 56 9.63 -4.77 -5.55
CA GLU A 56 11.00 -4.87 -5.09
C GLU A 56 11.14 -5.89 -3.96
N LYS A 57 12.29 -6.57 -3.93
CA LYS A 57 12.58 -7.63 -2.96
C LYS A 57 13.93 -7.43 -2.27
N CYS A 58 14.07 -8.04 -1.11
CA CYS A 58 15.33 -8.12 -0.38
C CYS A 58 15.72 -9.59 -0.17
N ASP A 59 17.00 -9.90 -0.36
CA ASP A 59 17.55 -11.23 -0.05
C ASP A 59 17.54 -11.52 1.45
N LYS A 60 17.62 -10.45 2.27
CA LYS A 60 17.57 -10.50 3.72
C LYS A 60 16.63 -9.43 4.25
N THR A 61 15.91 -9.78 5.30
CA THR A 61 15.06 -8.86 6.04
C THR A 61 15.90 -7.82 6.77
N LEU A 62 15.47 -6.56 6.72
CA LEU A 62 16.11 -5.39 7.33
C LEU A 62 15.65 -5.16 8.79
N GLY A 63 14.56 -5.79 9.21
CA GLY A 63 14.04 -5.71 10.58
C GLY A 63 12.54 -6.01 10.63
N THR A 64 11.93 -5.65 11.75
CA THR A 64 10.48 -5.77 11.96
C THR A 64 9.77 -4.45 11.71
N LEU A 65 8.63 -4.49 11.04
CA LEU A 65 7.90 -3.30 10.62
C LEU A 65 6.43 -3.38 11.03
N GLY A 66 5.97 -2.38 11.79
CA GLY A 66 4.56 -2.11 11.99
C GLY A 66 4.03 -1.15 10.92
N VAL A 67 2.77 -1.31 10.50
CA VAL A 67 2.07 -0.33 9.66
C VAL A 67 0.98 0.32 10.50
N VAL A 68 1.00 1.65 10.58
CA VAL A 68 0.05 2.45 11.34
C VAL A 68 -0.57 3.47 10.40
N GLU A 69 -1.89 3.48 10.32
CA GLU A 69 -2.67 4.38 9.47
C GLU A 69 -3.33 5.45 10.34
N ASP A 70 -3.21 6.72 9.96
CA ASP A 70 -3.91 7.81 10.62
C ASP A 70 -5.37 7.85 10.15
N GLN A 71 -6.23 7.16 10.90
CA GLN A 71 -7.66 7.09 10.61
C GLN A 71 -8.41 8.41 10.90
N SER A 72 -7.76 9.39 11.52
CA SER A 72 -8.31 10.73 11.76
C SER A 72 -7.99 11.72 10.64
N ALA A 73 -7.07 11.36 9.74
CA ALA A 73 -6.64 12.24 8.68
C ALA A 73 -7.73 12.44 7.61
N PRO A 74 -7.82 13.63 7.00
CA PRO A 74 -8.81 13.92 5.95
C PRO A 74 -8.78 12.93 4.77
N TRP A 75 -7.58 12.45 4.39
CA TRP A 75 -7.42 11.50 3.29
C TRP A 75 -8.08 10.15 3.59
N TYR A 76 -8.09 9.71 4.86
CA TYR A 76 -8.67 8.43 5.25
C TYR A 76 -10.19 8.48 5.11
N HIS A 77 -10.81 9.59 5.52
CA HIS A 77 -12.23 9.80 5.31
C HIS A 77 -12.61 9.90 3.83
N ALA A 78 -11.75 10.50 3.00
CA ALA A 78 -11.96 10.59 1.55
C ALA A 78 -12.00 9.21 0.86
N LEU A 79 -11.30 8.19 1.38
CA LEU A 79 -11.34 6.83 0.83
C LEU A 79 -12.75 6.25 0.75
N SER A 80 -13.59 6.56 1.74
CA SER A 80 -14.97 6.09 1.79
C SER A 80 -15.80 6.55 0.59
N GLN A 81 -15.51 7.74 0.04
CA GLN A 81 -16.16 8.27 -1.18
C GLN A 81 -15.88 7.41 -2.41
N TYR A 82 -14.74 6.70 -2.41
CA TYR A 82 -14.32 5.79 -3.48
C TYR A 82 -14.62 4.31 -3.15
N LYS A 83 -15.40 4.04 -2.09
CA LYS A 83 -15.68 2.69 -1.57
C LYS A 83 -14.41 1.93 -1.15
N LEU A 84 -13.39 2.67 -0.72
CA LEU A 84 -12.12 2.15 -0.24
C LEU A 84 -12.11 2.16 1.29
N GLY A 85 -11.56 1.09 1.88
CA GLY A 85 -11.39 0.92 3.32
C GLY A 85 -9.96 1.24 3.78
N SER A 86 -9.49 0.59 4.84
CA SER A 86 -8.10 0.73 5.30
C SER A 86 -7.09 0.26 4.25
N THR A 87 -5.96 0.98 4.16
CA THR A 87 -4.82 0.66 3.28
C THR A 87 -3.89 -0.40 3.87
N VAL A 88 -3.95 -0.63 5.18
CA VAL A 88 -3.07 -1.54 5.93
C VAL A 88 -3.00 -2.95 5.33
N PRO A 89 -4.11 -3.61 4.91
CA PRO A 89 -4.02 -4.96 4.34
C PRO A 89 -3.21 -5.02 3.04
N VAL A 90 -3.35 -4.02 2.17
CA VAL A 90 -2.62 -3.92 0.90
C VAL A 90 -1.13 -3.72 1.18
N LEU A 91 -0.79 -2.76 2.04
CA LEU A 91 0.60 -2.46 2.41
C LEU A 91 1.28 -3.67 3.05
N ARG A 92 0.62 -4.34 3.99
CA ARG A 92 1.17 -5.53 4.66
C ARG A 92 1.41 -6.68 3.69
N MET A 93 0.54 -6.90 2.71
CA MET A 93 0.78 -7.91 1.69
C MET A 93 2.04 -7.59 0.88
N MET A 94 2.19 -6.35 0.39
CA MET A 94 3.40 -5.94 -0.35
C MET A 94 4.66 -6.05 0.50
N ILE A 95 4.60 -5.67 1.78
CA ILE A 95 5.74 -5.79 2.70
C ILE A 95 6.12 -7.25 2.94
N GLN A 96 5.14 -8.15 3.13
CA GLN A 96 5.42 -9.57 3.32
C GLN A 96 6.02 -10.20 2.06
N GLN A 97 5.49 -9.86 0.88
CA GLN A 97 5.97 -10.41 -0.39
C GLN A 97 7.36 -9.93 -0.80
N SER A 98 7.79 -8.77 -0.31
CA SER A 98 9.13 -8.23 -0.59
C SER A 98 10.24 -8.91 0.20
N ASN A 99 9.90 -9.58 1.31
CA ASN A 99 10.86 -10.12 2.28
C ASN A 99 11.81 -9.06 2.91
N CYS A 100 11.58 -7.77 2.65
CA CYS A 100 12.41 -6.68 3.18
C CYS A 100 12.17 -6.42 4.67
N PHE A 101 10.96 -6.69 5.16
CA PHE A 101 10.63 -6.54 6.58
C PHE A 101 9.71 -7.67 7.05
N VAL A 102 9.88 -8.08 8.30
CA VAL A 102 8.90 -8.95 8.99
C VAL A 102 7.79 -8.05 9.51
N VAL A 103 6.58 -8.25 9.00
CA VAL A 103 5.40 -7.47 9.44
C VAL A 103 5.00 -7.90 10.85
N VAL A 104 4.87 -6.92 11.75
CA VAL A 104 4.33 -7.12 13.10
C VAL A 104 3.00 -6.38 13.27
N GLU A 105 2.09 -6.98 14.04
CA GLU A 105 0.75 -6.43 14.24
C GLU A 105 0.75 -5.31 15.28
N ARG A 106 0.22 -4.14 14.90
CA ARG A 106 0.08 -2.95 15.78
C ARG A 106 -1.28 -2.25 15.66
N GLY A 107 -2.16 -2.76 14.81
CA GLY A 107 -3.51 -2.24 14.56
C GLY A 107 -4.58 -3.17 15.12
N ALA A 108 -5.68 -3.34 14.37
CA ALA A 108 -6.89 -4.00 14.87
C ALA A 108 -6.67 -5.41 15.43
N ALA A 109 -5.82 -6.24 14.81
CA ALA A 109 -5.60 -7.60 15.31
C ALA A 109 -4.79 -7.65 16.62
N LEU A 110 -4.07 -6.57 16.99
CA LEU A 110 -3.44 -6.48 18.32
C LEU A 110 -4.50 -6.49 19.43
N LYS A 111 -5.71 -5.98 19.17
CA LYS A 111 -6.82 -6.06 20.13
C LYS A 111 -7.23 -7.51 20.40
N ASN A 112 -7.33 -8.33 19.35
CA ASN A 112 -7.63 -9.76 19.50
C ASN A 112 -6.48 -10.48 20.22
N MET A 113 -5.24 -10.13 19.89
CA MET A 113 -4.06 -10.64 20.59
C MET A 113 -4.04 -10.26 22.08
N ASN A 114 -4.56 -9.09 22.46
CA ASN A 114 -4.69 -8.69 23.86
C ASN A 114 -5.83 -9.44 24.55
N MET A 115 -6.95 -9.68 23.87
CA MET A 115 -8.04 -10.52 24.40
C MET A 115 -7.53 -11.93 24.77
N GLU A 116 -6.73 -12.56 23.91
CA GLU A 116 -6.12 -13.86 24.24
C GLU A 116 -5.16 -13.78 25.43
N ARG A 117 -4.46 -12.65 25.60
CA ARG A 117 -3.62 -12.38 26.80
C ARG A 117 -4.44 -12.24 28.06
N ASP A 118 -5.60 -11.61 27.96
CA ASP A 118 -6.51 -11.45 29.10
C ASP A 118 -7.10 -12.81 29.50
N ILE A 119 -7.45 -13.67 28.53
CA ILE A 119 -7.88 -15.06 28.77
C ILE A 119 -6.74 -15.89 29.41
N GLN A 120 -5.49 -15.67 28.99
CA GLN A 120 -4.34 -16.31 29.64
C GLN A 120 -4.21 -15.85 31.10
N GLN A 121 -4.37 -14.54 31.36
CA GLN A 121 -4.22 -13.96 32.69
C GLN A 121 -5.38 -14.33 33.63
N SER A 122 -6.59 -14.54 33.11
CA SER A 122 -7.73 -14.97 33.91
C SER A 122 -7.65 -16.44 34.36
N GLY A 123 -6.79 -17.24 33.73
CA GLY A 123 -6.65 -18.67 33.99
C GLY A 123 -7.65 -19.55 33.22
N GLU A 124 -8.52 -18.95 32.40
CA GLU A 124 -9.49 -19.68 31.56
C GLU A 124 -8.84 -20.33 30.32
N MET A 125 -7.58 -19.97 30.02
CA MET A 125 -6.86 -20.54 28.89
C MET A 125 -6.54 -22.03 29.12
N ARG A 126 -6.81 -22.85 28.10
CA ARG A 126 -6.50 -24.28 28.12
C ARG A 126 -5.01 -24.53 28.42
N ALA A 127 -4.74 -25.46 29.34
CA ALA A 127 -3.38 -25.92 29.63
C ALA A 127 -2.68 -26.44 28.35
N GLY A 128 -1.42 -26.05 28.15
CA GLY A 128 -0.62 -26.45 26.98
C GLY A 128 -0.73 -25.51 25.76
N SER A 129 -1.47 -24.41 25.83
CA SER A 129 -1.63 -23.44 24.72
C SER A 129 -0.37 -22.64 24.37
N ASN A 130 0.75 -22.88 25.07
CA ASN A 130 2.04 -22.19 24.88
C ASN A 130 1.92 -20.66 24.77
N PHE A 131 1.09 -20.06 25.60
CA PHE A 131 0.85 -18.63 25.62
C PHE A 131 1.43 -18.03 26.90
N GLY A 132 2.25 -16.99 26.78
CA GLY A 132 2.96 -16.44 27.94
C GLY A 132 3.62 -15.09 27.68
N LYS A 133 4.20 -14.55 28.75
CA LYS A 133 4.93 -13.27 28.72
C LYS A 133 6.19 -13.38 27.85
N GLY A 134 6.59 -12.26 27.24
CA GLY A 134 7.83 -12.17 26.44
C GLY A 134 7.75 -12.70 25.00
N GLN A 135 6.59 -13.19 24.55
CA GLN A 135 6.41 -13.72 23.19
C GLN A 135 6.11 -12.65 22.13
N MET A 136 5.89 -11.40 22.53
CA MET A 136 5.61 -10.30 21.60
C MET A 136 6.89 -9.80 20.94
N VAL A 137 6.94 -9.90 19.61
CA VAL A 137 8.02 -9.32 18.82
C VAL A 137 7.83 -7.80 18.77
N ALA A 138 8.89 -7.05 19.07
CA ALA A 138 8.92 -5.59 18.95
C ALA A 138 8.78 -5.15 17.48
N ALA A 139 8.46 -3.88 17.26
CA ALA A 139 8.52 -3.29 15.92
C ALA A 139 9.75 -2.40 15.93
N ASP A 140 10.78 -2.74 15.16
CA ASP A 140 11.97 -1.90 15.02
C ASP A 140 11.57 -0.58 14.35
N TYR A 141 10.70 -0.70 13.34
CA TYR A 141 10.24 0.43 12.54
C TYR A 141 8.71 0.53 12.52
N THR A 142 8.22 1.74 12.29
CA THR A 142 6.81 2.01 11.96
C THR A 142 6.74 2.70 10.61
N MET A 143 5.91 2.16 9.71
CA MET A 143 5.53 2.79 8.45
C MET A 143 4.18 3.49 8.62
N SER A 144 4.12 4.76 8.22
CA SER A 144 2.89 5.55 8.17
C SER A 144 2.61 5.97 6.71
N PRO A 145 1.50 5.53 6.11
CA PRO A 145 1.09 5.98 4.80
C PRO A 145 0.30 7.29 4.87
N THR A 146 0.47 8.13 3.85
CA THR A 146 -0.45 9.22 3.54
C THR A 146 -0.83 9.15 2.07
N ILE A 147 -2.04 9.61 1.75
CA ILE A 147 -2.55 9.64 0.38
C ILE A 147 -2.81 11.08 -0.02
N ASN A 148 -2.27 11.48 -1.16
CA ASN A 148 -2.54 12.76 -1.78
C ASN A 148 -3.32 12.52 -3.08
N PHE A 149 -4.62 12.80 -3.03
CA PHE A 149 -5.48 12.69 -4.21
C PHE A 149 -5.28 13.90 -5.11
N SER A 150 -4.72 13.71 -6.31
CA SER A 150 -4.68 14.74 -7.35
C SER A 150 -6.05 14.82 -8.01
N GLN A 151 -6.84 15.83 -7.63
CA GLN A 151 -8.06 16.16 -8.37
C GLN A 151 -7.68 17.03 -9.58
N LYS A 152 -7.75 16.46 -10.79
CA LYS A 152 -7.73 17.27 -12.02
C LYS A 152 -8.95 18.20 -11.99
N GLY A 153 -8.72 19.50 -11.78
CA GLY A 153 -9.75 20.54 -11.84
C GLY A 153 -9.59 21.73 -10.87
N THR A 154 -8.74 21.63 -9.84
CA THR A 154 -8.58 22.69 -8.83
C THR A 154 -7.56 23.77 -9.19
N SER A 155 -6.80 23.64 -10.28
CA SER A 155 -5.86 24.68 -10.77
C SER A 155 -6.36 25.49 -11.98
N GLY A 156 -7.65 25.39 -12.34
CA GLY A 156 -8.22 26.03 -13.55
C GLY A 156 -9.30 27.09 -13.33
N MET A 157 -9.74 27.34 -12.08
CA MET A 157 -10.84 28.28 -11.78
C MET A 157 -10.35 29.51 -10.99
N GLY A 158 -9.16 30.01 -11.32
CA GLY A 158 -8.59 31.24 -10.79
C GLY A 158 -7.92 32.14 -11.84
N GLY A 159 -8.03 31.79 -13.13
CA GLY A 159 -7.38 32.48 -14.25
C GLY A 159 -8.35 33.13 -15.24
N ALA A 160 -9.63 33.30 -14.90
CA ALA A 160 -10.63 33.91 -15.78
C ALA A 160 -10.79 35.42 -15.58
N LEU A 161 -9.71 36.12 -15.26
CA LEU A 161 -9.59 37.57 -15.40
C LEU A 161 -8.62 37.87 -16.56
N GLY A 162 -9.12 37.80 -17.80
CA GLY A 162 -8.36 38.29 -18.95
C GLY A 162 -8.73 37.66 -20.29
N GLY A 163 -9.59 38.34 -21.05
CA GLY A 163 -9.47 38.47 -22.51
C GLY A 163 -9.86 37.28 -23.40
N PHE A 164 -11.00 37.44 -24.10
CA PHE A 164 -11.24 37.01 -25.50
C PHE A 164 -10.50 35.77 -26.04
N GLY A 165 -11.26 34.68 -26.21
CA GLY A 165 -10.86 33.52 -27.01
C GLY A 165 -11.99 32.52 -27.18
N LEU A 166 -12.97 32.85 -28.02
CA LEU A 166 -13.91 31.88 -28.60
C LEU A 166 -13.13 30.79 -29.35
N ILE A 167 -13.63 29.54 -29.27
CA ILE A 167 -13.16 28.30 -29.94
C ILE A 167 -12.28 27.41 -29.05
N GLY A 168 -12.86 26.38 -28.42
CA GLY A 168 -12.08 25.23 -27.94
C GLY A 168 -12.68 24.32 -26.85
N SER A 169 -13.69 24.75 -26.08
CA SER A 169 -14.06 24.05 -24.83
C SER A 169 -15.21 23.02 -24.91
N VAL A 170 -15.60 22.54 -26.11
CA VAL A 170 -16.75 21.62 -26.27
C VAL A 170 -16.34 20.13 -26.34
N ALA A 171 -15.13 19.76 -25.92
CA ALA A 171 -14.73 18.36 -25.85
C ALA A 171 -14.58 17.89 -24.39
N GLY A 172 -15.61 17.23 -23.86
CA GLY A 172 -15.39 16.22 -22.81
C GLY A 172 -16.20 16.34 -21.52
N MET A 173 -17.23 17.18 -21.42
CA MET A 173 -18.16 17.12 -20.29
C MET A 173 -19.21 16.03 -20.55
N VAL A 174 -18.76 14.78 -20.54
CA VAL A 174 -19.66 13.61 -20.47
C VAL A 174 -20.11 13.46 -19.03
N ALA A 175 -21.42 13.55 -18.82
CA ALA A 175 -22.10 13.25 -17.57
C ALA A 175 -21.70 11.87 -17.03
N GLY A 176 -20.94 11.83 -15.92
CA GLY A 176 -20.57 10.58 -15.26
C GLY A 176 -19.31 10.67 -14.41
N GLY A 177 -19.38 11.40 -13.29
CA GLY A 177 -18.42 11.34 -12.18
C GLY A 177 -17.01 11.87 -12.49
N ILE A 178 -16.50 12.74 -11.63
CA ILE A 178 -15.09 13.14 -11.66
C ILE A 178 -14.26 11.89 -11.30
N LYS A 179 -13.77 11.17 -12.31
CA LYS A 179 -12.89 10.00 -12.11
C LYS A 179 -11.51 10.49 -11.68
N ALA A 180 -11.03 10.03 -10.52
CA ALA A 180 -9.63 10.24 -10.15
C ALA A 180 -8.76 9.51 -11.18
N ASN A 181 -7.94 10.27 -11.92
CA ASN A 181 -7.08 9.72 -12.96
C ASN A 181 -5.64 9.50 -12.48
N GLU A 182 -5.36 9.84 -11.24
CA GLU A 182 -4.03 9.84 -10.64
C GLU A 182 -4.16 9.72 -9.12
N ALA A 183 -3.23 9.01 -8.50
CA ALA A 183 -3.01 9.03 -7.06
C ALA A 183 -1.52 9.24 -6.79
N SER A 184 -1.20 10.03 -5.76
CA SER A 184 0.12 10.07 -5.13
C SER A 184 0.01 9.55 -3.70
N THR A 185 1.03 8.82 -3.26
CA THR A 185 1.12 8.26 -1.91
C THR A 185 2.50 8.53 -1.34
N THR A 186 2.56 8.80 -0.05
CA THR A 186 3.81 8.95 0.68
C THR A 186 3.88 7.92 1.78
N LEU A 187 5.03 7.25 1.91
CA LEU A 187 5.34 6.34 3.00
C LEU A 187 6.46 6.94 3.84
N LEU A 188 6.19 7.13 5.13
CA LEU A 188 7.19 7.54 6.10
C LEU A 188 7.59 6.33 6.94
N MET A 189 8.88 6.12 7.17
CA MET A 189 9.39 5.03 8.01
C MET A 189 10.18 5.60 9.18
N ILE A 190 9.76 5.28 10.40
CA ILE A 190 10.30 5.78 11.66
C ILE A 190 10.98 4.64 12.42
N ASP A 191 12.16 4.88 13.00
CA ASP A 191 12.79 3.99 13.98
C ASP A 191 12.14 4.20 15.34
N ASN A 192 11.45 3.18 15.84
CA ASN A 192 10.71 3.25 17.09
C ASN A 192 11.62 3.40 18.32
N ARG A 193 12.92 3.10 18.20
CA ARG A 193 13.87 3.22 19.31
C ARG A 193 14.34 4.66 19.52
N SER A 194 14.41 5.44 18.45
CA SER A 194 14.98 6.79 18.45
C SER A 194 13.98 7.90 18.09
N GLY A 195 12.84 7.55 17.48
CA GLY A 195 11.90 8.52 16.93
C GLY A 195 12.36 9.18 15.62
N VAL A 196 13.50 8.76 15.06
CA VAL A 196 14.04 9.31 13.82
C VAL A 196 13.27 8.74 12.62
N GLN A 197 12.80 9.62 11.73
CA GLN A 197 12.31 9.22 10.42
C GLN A 197 13.48 8.82 9.53
N LEU A 198 13.67 7.51 9.32
CA LEU A 198 14.80 6.96 8.57
C LEU A 198 14.64 7.10 7.06
N ALA A 199 13.40 7.04 6.57
CA ALA A 199 13.12 7.13 5.15
C ALA A 199 11.75 7.76 4.90
N ALA A 200 11.64 8.43 3.76
CA ALA A 200 10.39 8.87 3.17
C ALA A 200 10.44 8.50 1.69
N ALA A 201 9.33 8.02 1.16
CA ALA A 201 9.20 7.70 -0.25
C ALA A 201 7.86 8.14 -0.77
N GLU A 202 7.86 8.88 -1.87
CA GLU A 202 6.66 9.19 -2.64
C GLU A 202 6.57 8.22 -3.81
N GLY A 203 5.34 7.93 -4.24
CA GLY A 203 5.05 7.18 -5.44
C GLY A 203 3.70 7.54 -6.00
N SER A 204 3.54 7.38 -7.30
CA SER A 204 2.33 7.79 -8.00
C SER A 204 1.94 6.82 -9.10
N ALA A 205 0.67 6.89 -9.50
CA ALA A 205 0.16 6.12 -10.62
C ALA A 205 -0.95 6.89 -11.32
N LYS A 206 -1.07 6.73 -12.64
CA LYS A 206 -2.10 7.36 -13.48
C LYS A 206 -2.76 6.36 -14.41
N ASN A 207 -3.99 6.67 -14.85
CA ASN A 207 -4.79 5.78 -15.69
C ASN A 207 -4.13 5.36 -17.03
N PHE A 208 -3.25 6.18 -17.61
CA PHE A 208 -2.56 5.83 -18.85
C PHE A 208 -1.50 4.74 -18.67
N ASP A 209 -0.97 4.57 -17.46
CA ASP A 209 0.05 3.56 -17.16
C ASP A 209 -0.55 2.15 -17.06
N PHE A 210 -1.88 2.01 -16.95
CA PHE A 210 -2.55 0.69 -17.04
C PHE A 210 -2.27 -0.04 -18.35
N ASN A 211 -2.02 0.68 -19.45
CA ASN A 211 -1.63 0.08 -20.72
C ASN A 211 -0.17 -0.42 -20.71
N VAL A 212 0.72 0.22 -19.95
CA VAL A 212 2.13 -0.19 -19.78
C VAL A 212 2.23 -1.40 -18.84
N PHE A 213 1.37 -1.46 -17.83
CA PHE A 213 1.22 -2.58 -16.90
C PHE A 213 0.26 -3.68 -17.40
N GLY A 214 -0.13 -3.63 -18.68
CA GLY A 214 -1.26 -4.34 -19.31
C GLY A 214 -1.25 -5.88 -19.32
N GLY A 215 -0.29 -6.53 -18.66
CA GLY A 215 -0.25 -7.99 -18.46
C GLY A 215 -0.49 -8.46 -17.01
N VAL A 216 -0.36 -7.57 -16.01
CA VAL A 216 -0.32 -7.98 -14.60
C VAL A 216 -1.69 -7.94 -13.91
N PHE A 217 -2.63 -7.15 -14.42
CA PHE A 217 -3.99 -7.04 -13.85
C PHE A 217 -4.90 -8.24 -14.13
N ALA A 218 -4.41 -9.27 -14.83
CA ALA A 218 -5.12 -10.53 -15.06
C ALA A 218 -4.91 -11.56 -13.93
N GLY A 219 -4.07 -11.26 -12.93
CA GLY A 219 -3.72 -12.14 -11.82
C GLY A 219 -4.41 -11.77 -10.49
N GLY A 220 -4.91 -12.77 -9.78
CA GLY A 220 -5.85 -12.62 -8.68
C GLY A 220 -5.32 -11.94 -7.41
N PHE A 221 -6.09 -10.97 -6.93
CA PHE A 221 -6.16 -10.58 -5.53
C PHE A 221 -7.64 -10.66 -5.11
N ALA A 222 -8.01 -11.70 -4.36
CA ALA A 222 -9.36 -11.83 -3.80
C ALA A 222 -9.29 -11.50 -2.30
N GLY A 223 -9.76 -10.31 -1.92
CA GLY A 223 -9.83 -9.93 -0.50
C GLY A 223 -9.82 -8.44 -0.14
N ALA A 224 -9.65 -7.51 -1.09
CA ALA A 224 -9.47 -6.08 -0.77
C ALA A 224 -10.65 -5.20 -1.20
N GLY A 225 -11.87 -5.74 -1.26
CA GLY A 225 -13.07 -4.92 -1.47
C GLY A 225 -12.94 -3.97 -2.66
N GLY A 226 -13.26 -2.68 -2.49
CA GLY A 226 -13.15 -1.67 -3.54
C GLY A 226 -11.75 -1.56 -4.18
N TYR A 227 -10.66 -1.91 -3.48
CA TYR A 227 -9.30 -1.75 -4.01
C TYR A 227 -9.00 -2.62 -5.23
N SER A 228 -9.54 -3.84 -5.28
CA SER A 228 -9.37 -4.73 -6.42
C SER A 228 -10.40 -4.52 -7.52
N ASN A 229 -11.49 -3.83 -7.21
CA ASN A 229 -12.70 -3.80 -8.04
C ASN A 229 -13.00 -2.43 -8.65
N THR A 230 -12.41 -1.33 -8.15
CA THR A 230 -12.58 0.02 -8.70
C THR A 230 -11.31 0.51 -9.40
N PRO A 231 -11.43 1.34 -10.46
CA PRO A 231 -10.27 2.00 -11.07
C PRO A 231 -9.44 2.77 -10.05
N GLU A 232 -10.08 3.51 -9.15
CA GLU A 232 -9.43 4.31 -8.11
C GLU A 232 -8.63 3.42 -7.15
N GLY A 233 -9.21 2.28 -6.78
CA GLY A 233 -8.55 1.25 -5.98
C GLY A 233 -7.28 0.71 -6.64
N LYS A 234 -7.36 0.40 -7.94
CA LYS A 234 -6.22 -0.10 -8.73
C LYS A 234 -5.12 0.95 -8.88
N ILE A 235 -5.47 2.21 -9.14
CA ILE A 235 -4.50 3.32 -9.22
C ILE A 235 -3.81 3.48 -7.87
N LEU A 236 -4.58 3.47 -6.79
CA LEU A 236 -4.02 3.66 -5.45
C LEU A 236 -3.09 2.52 -5.04
N ILE A 237 -3.43 1.26 -5.37
CA ILE A 237 -2.51 0.13 -5.17
C ILE A 237 -1.22 0.34 -5.96
N ALA A 238 -1.31 0.78 -7.22
CA ALA A 238 -0.13 1.02 -8.04
C ALA A 238 0.75 2.14 -7.48
N ALA A 239 0.15 3.24 -7.01
CA ALA A 239 0.88 4.32 -6.34
C ALA A 239 1.56 3.85 -5.05
N PHE A 240 0.89 3.01 -4.25
CA PHE A 240 1.51 2.42 -3.05
C PHE A 240 2.61 1.42 -3.38
N MET A 241 2.49 0.65 -4.45
CA MET A 241 3.56 -0.25 -4.88
C MET A 241 4.78 0.54 -5.34
N ASP A 242 4.58 1.64 -6.07
CA ASP A 242 5.67 2.54 -6.46
C ASP A 242 6.34 3.18 -5.24
N SER A 243 5.58 3.79 -4.33
CA SER A 243 6.15 4.39 -3.11
C SER A 243 6.86 3.36 -2.24
N TYR A 244 6.32 2.15 -2.13
CA TYR A 244 6.96 1.05 -1.41
C TYR A 244 8.26 0.60 -2.08
N ASN A 245 8.28 0.49 -3.41
CA ASN A 245 9.49 0.15 -4.16
C ASN A 245 10.58 1.22 -3.99
N GLN A 246 10.21 2.51 -4.03
CA GLN A 246 11.14 3.61 -3.77
C GLN A 246 11.67 3.56 -2.33
N LEU A 247 10.80 3.30 -1.36
CA LEU A 247 11.21 3.10 0.02
C LEU A 247 12.23 1.97 0.14
N VAL A 248 11.93 0.81 -0.45
CA VAL A 248 12.79 -0.38 -0.42
C VAL A 248 14.14 -0.12 -1.11
N LYS A 249 14.17 0.64 -2.21
CA LYS A 249 15.44 1.09 -2.85
C LYS A 249 16.26 1.99 -1.93
N ALA A 250 15.61 2.93 -1.22
CA ALA A 250 16.25 3.83 -0.29
C ALA A 250 16.83 3.08 0.93
N VAL A 251 16.04 2.17 1.53
CA VAL A 251 16.45 1.50 2.77
C VAL A 251 17.43 0.35 2.56
N ARG A 252 17.44 -0.31 1.39
CA ARG A 252 18.45 -1.33 1.05
C ARG A 252 19.87 -0.76 1.02
N ASN A 253 19.99 0.52 0.66
CA ASN A 253 21.26 1.24 0.58
C ASN A 253 21.41 2.26 1.72
N TYR A 254 20.68 2.06 2.83
CA TYR A 254 20.63 3.01 3.93
C TYR A 254 22.01 3.26 4.55
N LYS A 255 22.31 4.54 4.77
CA LYS A 255 23.43 5.00 5.58
C LYS A 255 22.88 5.95 6.63
N ALA A 256 23.32 5.77 7.88
CA ALA A 256 22.86 6.60 8.99
C ALA A 256 23.22 8.07 8.71
N GLN A 257 22.25 8.97 8.91
CA GLN A 257 22.51 10.40 8.85
C GLN A 257 23.25 10.81 10.12
N GLU A 258 24.42 11.42 9.94
CA GLU A 258 25.23 11.95 11.02
C GLU A 258 25.08 13.47 11.08
N VAL A 259 25.04 14.01 12.30
CA VAL A 259 25.04 15.46 12.57
C VAL A 259 26.26 15.77 13.41
N ALA A 260 26.99 16.84 13.07
CA ALA A 260 28.12 17.30 13.86
C ALA A 260 27.66 17.64 15.29
N GLY A 261 28.19 16.92 16.28
CA GLY A 261 27.77 17.04 17.69
C GLY A 261 26.79 15.96 18.14
N GLY A 262 26.22 15.19 17.22
CA GLY A 262 25.21 14.17 17.50
C GLY A 262 23.79 14.60 17.14
N LEU A 263 22.89 13.64 16.99
CA LEU A 263 21.47 13.91 16.75
C LEU A 263 20.84 14.51 18.02
N GLY A 264 20.06 15.58 17.87
CA GLY A 264 19.32 16.20 18.98
C GLY A 264 20.15 17.14 19.88
N THR A 265 21.41 17.44 19.56
CA THR A 265 22.31 18.22 20.42
C THR A 265 22.40 19.71 20.08
N GLY A 266 21.38 20.28 19.44
CA GLY A 266 21.32 21.70 19.06
C GLY A 266 21.56 22.00 17.58
N GLY A 267 22.03 21.00 16.80
CA GLY A 267 22.14 21.09 15.33
C GLY A 267 23.16 22.11 14.81
N ALA A 268 23.53 21.98 13.53
CA ALA A 268 24.48 22.88 12.89
C ALA A 268 23.85 24.15 12.30
N LEU A 269 22.51 24.27 12.36
CA LEU A 269 21.74 25.37 11.77
C LEU A 269 21.38 26.39 12.86
N GLY A 270 22.30 27.33 13.13
CA GLY A 270 22.03 28.44 14.05
C GLY A 270 21.04 29.47 13.46
N VAL A 271 20.28 30.14 14.32
CA VAL A 271 19.38 31.25 13.93
C VAL A 271 20.02 32.58 14.31
N GLN A 272 20.01 33.55 13.40
CA GLN A 272 20.56 34.88 13.66
C GLN A 272 19.69 35.60 14.71
N GLY A 273 20.28 36.00 15.84
CA GLY A 273 19.58 36.62 16.98
C GLY A 273 19.12 35.64 18.07
N GLY A 274 19.34 34.33 17.92
CA GLY A 274 19.13 33.35 18.98
C GLY A 274 20.31 33.29 19.95
N SER A 275 20.04 33.08 21.25
CA SER A 275 21.06 32.88 22.28
C SER A 275 21.63 31.46 22.34
N THR A 276 21.21 30.56 21.45
CA THR A 276 21.64 29.14 21.42
C THR A 276 22.67 28.95 20.30
N PRO A 277 23.95 28.68 20.64
CA PRO A 277 24.99 28.38 19.65
C PRO A 277 24.70 27.07 18.90
N ALA A 278 25.18 26.95 17.66
CA ALA A 278 25.19 25.68 16.93
C ALA A 278 26.01 24.62 17.68
N SER A 279 25.64 23.35 17.51
CA SER A 279 26.33 22.23 18.17
C SER A 279 27.79 22.12 17.74
N GLN A 280 28.69 21.97 18.71
CA GLN A 280 30.11 21.72 18.44
C GLN A 280 30.31 20.27 17.98
N PRO A 281 31.28 20.00 17.08
CA PRO A 281 31.60 18.63 16.66
C PRO A 281 31.90 17.76 17.89
N ALA A 282 31.18 16.65 18.03
CA ALA A 282 31.49 15.66 19.06
C ALA A 282 32.92 15.15 18.83
N ALA A 283 33.73 15.11 19.90
CA ALA A 283 35.07 14.53 19.82
C ALA A 283 34.97 13.09 19.28
N ALA A 284 35.81 12.77 18.28
CA ALA A 284 35.79 11.47 17.64
C ALA A 284 35.89 10.34 18.69
N PRO A 285 35.14 9.24 18.55
CA PRO A 285 35.25 8.11 19.47
C PRO A 285 36.70 7.62 19.47
N ALA A 286 37.30 7.54 20.67
CA ALA A 286 38.68 7.11 20.84
C ALA A 286 38.91 5.79 20.10
N SER A 287 39.82 5.80 19.12
CA SER A 287 40.22 4.61 18.39
C SER A 287 40.68 3.57 19.41
N LYS A 288 39.98 2.43 19.48
CA LYS A 288 40.44 1.29 20.27
C LYS A 288 41.77 0.82 19.67
N THR A 289 42.87 1.17 20.33
CA THR A 289 44.21 0.69 19.99
C THR A 289 44.20 -0.85 19.97
N PRO A 290 44.69 -1.51 18.90
CA PRO A 290 44.78 -2.96 18.88
C PRO A 290 45.70 -3.44 20.00
N ALA A 291 45.20 -4.33 20.85
CA ALA A 291 46.01 -5.01 21.86
C ALA A 291 47.18 -5.73 21.17
N LYS A 292 48.42 -5.39 21.56
CA LYS A 292 49.63 -6.12 21.16
C LYS A 292 49.46 -7.59 21.51
N LYS A 293 49.58 -8.48 20.52
CA LYS A 293 49.81 -9.91 20.75
C LYS A 293 51.18 -10.06 21.39
N ASP A 294 51.20 -10.48 22.66
CA ASP A 294 52.42 -10.93 23.31
C ASP A 294 52.88 -12.25 22.68
N THR A 295 53.97 -12.16 21.92
CA THR A 295 54.71 -13.31 21.42
C THR A 295 55.47 -13.94 22.58
N LYS A 296 54.87 -14.92 23.26
CA LYS A 296 55.58 -15.72 24.26
C LYS A 296 56.29 -16.88 23.58
N LYS A 297 57.59 -16.68 23.34
CA LYS A 297 58.55 -17.70 22.93
C LYS A 297 58.84 -18.61 24.13
N LYS A 298 58.51 -19.89 24.04
CA LYS A 298 59.20 -21.00 24.71
C LYS A 298 58.93 -22.29 23.95
#